data_AF-A0A803RBI4-F1
#
_entry.id   AF-A0A803RBI4-F1
#
_cell.length_a   1.000
_cell.length_b   1.000
_cell.length_c   1.000
_cell.angle_alpha   90.00
_cell.angle_beta   90.00
_cell.angle_gamma   90.00
#
_symmetry.space_group_name_H-M   'P 1'
#
loop_
_entity.id
_entity.type
_entity.pdbx_description
1 polymer ?
#
loop_
_entity_poly.entity_id
_entity_poly.type
_entity_poly.pdbx_seq_one_letter_code
_entity_poly.pdbx_strand_id
1 'polypeptide(L)'
;MNVLRYCNLDESLLEEESLVCHNALERLHNTKELDYMSYIVLRMFENTEVALEDPKRYRIEMTFSRGADLSPLEKNDSEAASLHQEHTLPIMGPERLQEVGSYLTLETLEKMVRPFAMPAEDFPPPSTPAGFSGYFSKSAAVLERLVNLWPFHKNVNTSGK
;
A
#
# COMPACT_ATOMS: atom_id res chain seq x y z
N MET A 1 -1.04 5.10 -3.87
CA MET A 1 -0.09 5.58 -4.91
C MET A 1 0.54 6.91 -4.55
N ASN A 2 -0.20 8.00 -4.35
CA ASN A 2 0.40 9.31 -4.03
C ASN A 2 1.28 9.30 -2.78
N VAL A 3 0.85 8.60 -1.73
CA VAL A 3 1.68 8.39 -0.52
C VAL A 3 3.04 7.77 -0.88
N LEU A 4 3.07 6.74 -1.73
CA LEU A 4 4.34 6.11 -2.15
C LEU A 4 5.23 7.05 -2.98
N ARG A 5 4.63 7.96 -3.76
CA ARG A 5 5.37 8.90 -4.61
C ARG A 5 5.93 10.09 -3.83
N TYR A 6 5.23 10.52 -2.78
CA TYR A 6 5.42 11.86 -2.21
C TYR A 6 5.51 11.91 -0.68
N CYS A 7 5.41 10.79 0.04
CA CYS A 7 5.45 10.80 1.51
C CYS A 7 6.67 11.52 2.08
N ASN A 8 7.85 11.34 1.46
CA ASN A 8 9.10 11.97 1.87
C ASN A 8 9.16 13.49 1.60
N LEU A 9 8.15 14.08 0.96
CA LEU A 9 8.07 15.53 0.75
C LEU A 9 7.31 16.23 1.87
N ASP A 10 6.71 15.48 2.80
CA ASP A 10 6.03 16.04 3.95
C ASP A 10 7.03 16.69 4.92
N GLU A 11 6.67 17.84 5.48
CA GLU A 11 7.53 18.60 6.38
C GLU A 11 7.91 17.79 7.64
N SER A 12 7.03 16.88 8.10
CA SER A 12 7.29 16.01 9.24
C SER A 12 8.29 14.88 8.95
N LEU A 13 8.65 14.67 7.68
CA LEU A 13 9.48 13.56 7.19
C LEU A 13 10.72 14.04 6.40
N LEU A 14 11.13 15.30 6.50
CA LEU A 14 12.23 15.88 5.70
C LEU A 14 13.60 15.19 5.87
N GLU A 15 13.82 14.50 6.99
CA GLU A 15 15.06 13.76 7.26
C GLU A 15 14.99 12.28 6.82
N GLU A 16 13.81 11.80 6.42
CA GLU A 16 13.61 10.40 6.05
C GLU A 16 13.89 10.16 4.56
N GLU A 17 14.48 9.00 4.26
CA GLU A 17 14.62 8.54 2.89
C GLU A 17 13.26 8.17 2.28
N SER A 18 13.16 8.22 0.95
CA SER A 18 11.95 7.79 0.26
C SER A 18 11.65 6.31 0.51
N LEU A 19 10.36 5.98 0.67
CA LEU A 19 9.90 4.61 0.87
C LEU A 19 10.19 3.69 -0.34
N VAL A 20 10.43 4.30 -1.51
CA VAL A 20 10.73 3.62 -2.78
C VAL A 20 12.07 4.09 -3.33
N CYS A 21 12.80 3.19 -4.01
CA CYS A 21 14.06 3.59 -4.64
C CYS A 21 13.82 4.52 -5.83
N HIS A 22 14.85 5.25 -6.26
CA HIS A 22 14.73 6.24 -7.34
C HIS A 22 14.15 5.66 -8.64
N ASN A 23 14.63 4.48 -9.06
CA ASN A 23 14.13 3.80 -10.25
C ASN A 23 12.65 3.36 -10.09
N ALA A 24 12.24 2.96 -8.89
CA ALA A 24 10.84 2.70 -8.60
C ALA A 24 10.00 3.98 -8.65
N LEU A 25 10.50 5.08 -8.10
CA LEU A 25 9.82 6.37 -8.13
C LEU A 25 9.59 6.84 -9.58
N GLU A 26 10.60 6.73 -10.45
CA GLU A 26 10.48 7.09 -11.87
C GLU A 26 9.42 6.24 -12.57
N ARG A 27 9.43 4.91 -12.38
CA ARG A 27 8.40 4.01 -12.93
C ARG A 27 7.01 4.36 -12.43
N LEU A 28 6.87 4.60 -11.12
CA LEU A 28 5.61 5.01 -10.52
C LEU A 28 5.15 6.35 -11.11
N HIS A 29 6.04 7.32 -11.32
CA HIS A 29 5.72 8.62 -11.91
C HIS A 29 5.26 8.48 -13.38
N ASN A 30 5.94 7.64 -14.16
CA ASN A 30 5.62 7.41 -15.57
C ASN A 30 4.34 6.58 -15.77
N THR A 31 3.85 5.91 -14.72
CA THR A 31 2.54 5.26 -14.73
C THR A 31 1.43 6.31 -14.66
N LYS A 32 0.96 6.74 -15.84
CA LYS A 32 -0.05 7.79 -16.02
C LYS A 32 -1.45 7.35 -15.56
N GLU A 33 -1.81 6.10 -15.86
CA GLU A 33 -3.12 5.53 -15.58
C GLU A 33 -2.98 4.25 -14.77
N LEU A 34 -3.89 4.05 -13.82
CA LEU A 34 -4.03 2.81 -13.07
C LEU A 34 -5.27 2.11 -13.61
N ASP A 35 -5.09 0.93 -14.17
CA ASP A 35 -6.18 0.09 -14.63
C ASP A 35 -6.69 -0.83 -13.51
N TYR A 36 -7.68 -1.67 -13.81
CA TYR A 36 -8.22 -2.64 -12.86
C TYR A 36 -7.23 -3.78 -12.53
N MET A 37 -6.15 -3.91 -13.30
CA MET A 37 -5.10 -4.92 -13.09
C MET A 37 -3.90 -4.36 -12.33
N SER A 38 -3.88 -3.06 -12.05
CA SER A 38 -2.83 -2.38 -11.32
C SER A 38 -2.95 -2.70 -9.84
N TYR A 39 -1.85 -3.15 -9.22
CA TYR A 39 -1.86 -3.50 -7.80
C TYR A 39 -0.52 -3.23 -7.12
N ILE A 40 -0.59 -2.97 -5.82
CA ILE A 40 0.58 -2.96 -4.92
C ILE A 40 0.41 -4.15 -3.99
N VAL A 41 1.47 -4.94 -3.84
CA VAL A 41 1.54 -6.02 -2.86
C VAL A 41 2.49 -5.60 -1.75
N LEU A 42 1.97 -5.63 -0.52
CA LEU A 42 2.73 -5.52 0.72
C LEU A 42 2.89 -6.93 1.29
N ARG A 43 4.13 -7.41 1.45
CA ARG A 43 4.42 -8.68 2.13
C ARG A 43 5.15 -8.39 3.42
N MET A 44 4.63 -8.91 4.52
CA MET A 44 5.28 -8.85 5.82
C MET A 44 5.88 -10.21 6.16
N PHE A 45 7.13 -10.19 6.62
CA PHE A 45 7.85 -11.35 7.12
C PHE A 45 8.15 -11.13 8.60
N GLU A 46 7.94 -12.17 9.40
CA GLU A 46 8.19 -12.13 10.84
C GLU A 46 9.40 -12.99 11.19
N ASN A 47 10.35 -12.43 11.94
CA ASN A 47 11.47 -13.16 12.51
C ASN A 47 11.15 -13.58 13.95
N THR A 48 10.74 -14.84 14.13
CA THR A 48 10.32 -15.33 15.45
C THR A 48 11.43 -15.40 16.51
N GLU A 49 12.69 -15.27 16.11
CA GLU A 49 13.87 -15.43 16.98
C GLU A 49 14.20 -14.19 17.83
N VAL A 50 13.69 -13.01 17.46
CA VAL A 50 13.92 -11.75 18.19
C VAL A 50 12.70 -11.34 19.02
N ALA A 51 12.85 -10.40 19.95
CA ALA A 51 11.72 -9.88 20.73
C ALA A 51 10.67 -9.20 19.84
N LEU A 52 9.44 -9.04 20.33
CA LEU A 52 8.35 -8.41 19.57
C LEU A 52 8.61 -6.93 19.27
N GLU A 53 9.36 -6.28 20.16
CA GLU A 53 9.72 -4.87 20.11
C GLU A 53 10.98 -4.62 19.26
N ASP A 54 11.66 -5.67 18.80
CA ASP A 54 12.86 -5.50 17.97
C ASP A 54 12.47 -4.95 16.59
N PRO A 55 13.08 -3.85 16.11
CA PRO A 55 12.76 -3.26 14.80
C PRO A 55 13.01 -4.23 13.62
N LYS A 56 13.83 -5.27 13.83
CA LYS A 56 14.11 -6.33 12.84
C LYS A 56 13.10 -7.48 12.90
N ARG A 57 12.13 -7.46 13.83
CA ARG A 57 11.07 -8.47 13.95
C ARG A 57 10.26 -8.56 12.66
N TYR A 58 9.89 -7.41 12.09
CA TYR A 58 9.04 -7.33 10.92
C TYR A 58 9.75 -6.67 9.75
N ARG A 59 9.94 -7.45 8.69
CA ARG A 59 10.43 -6.96 7.41
C ARG A 59 9.27 -6.85 6.43
N ILE A 60 9.19 -5.73 5.73
CA ILE A 60 8.23 -5.49 4.67
C ILE A 60 8.93 -5.53 3.31
N GLU A 61 8.30 -6.17 2.34
CA GLU A 61 8.62 -6.05 0.92
C GLU A 61 7.43 -5.46 0.17
N MET A 62 7.72 -4.58 -0.78
CA MET A 62 6.71 -3.89 -1.57
C MET A 62 6.97 -4.11 -3.05
N THR A 63 5.94 -4.53 -3.78
CA THR A 63 6.01 -4.69 -5.23
C THR A 63 4.82 -4.03 -5.89
N PHE A 64 5.02 -3.49 -7.08
CA PHE A 64 3.99 -2.82 -7.86
C PHE A 64 3.90 -3.44 -9.25
N SER A 65 2.68 -3.74 -9.68
CA SER A 65 2.37 -4.03 -11.08
C SER A 65 1.51 -2.89 -11.62
N ARG A 66 1.91 -2.37 -12.78
CA ARG A 66 1.17 -1.34 -13.53
C ARG A 66 -0.02 -1.91 -14.33
N GLY A 67 -0.29 -3.21 -14.22
CA GLY A 67 -1.34 -3.86 -14.99
C GLY A 67 -0.95 -4.07 -16.45
N ALA A 68 -1.81 -3.63 -17.37
CA ALA A 68 -1.56 -3.74 -18.80
C ALA A 68 -0.40 -2.82 -19.23
N ASP A 69 0.51 -3.35 -20.06
CA ASP A 69 1.74 -2.64 -20.45
C ASP A 69 1.51 -1.53 -21.49
N LEU A 70 0.36 -1.54 -22.16
CA LEU A 70 0.10 -0.68 -23.32
C LEU A 70 -1.17 0.13 -23.12
N SER A 71 -1.02 1.46 -23.19
CA SER A 71 -2.17 2.35 -23.25
C SER A 71 -2.71 2.39 -24.68
N PRO A 72 -4.01 2.14 -24.90
CA PRO A 72 -4.64 2.33 -26.21
C PRO A 72 -4.57 3.77 -26.72
N LEU A 73 -4.21 4.73 -25.84
CA LEU A 73 -4.11 6.15 -26.15
C LEU A 73 -2.70 6.57 -26.60
N GLU A 74 -1.70 5.71 -26.41
CA GLU A 74 -0.34 5.98 -26.89
C GLU A 74 -0.22 5.61 -28.37
N LYS A 75 0.07 6.61 -29.21
CA LYS A 75 0.23 6.45 -30.67
C LYS A 75 1.59 5.82 -31.00
N ASN A 76 1.70 4.52 -30.78
CA ASN A 76 2.78 3.71 -31.34
C ASN A 76 2.24 3.00 -32.59
N ASP A 77 2.28 3.70 -33.72
CA ASP A 77 1.70 3.26 -35.01
C ASP A 77 2.23 1.88 -35.49
N SER A 78 3.39 1.46 -34.99
CA SER A 78 4.04 0.18 -35.31
C SER A 78 3.52 -1.01 -34.49
N GLU A 79 3.33 -0.86 -33.17
CA GLU A 79 2.91 -1.95 -32.28
C GLU A 79 1.39 -2.05 -32.15
N ALA A 80 0.69 -0.92 -32.27
CA ALA A 80 -0.77 -0.90 -32.26
C ALA A 80 -1.35 -1.74 -33.40
N ALA A 81 -0.69 -1.78 -34.56
CA ALA A 81 -1.14 -2.54 -35.73
C ALA A 81 -1.18 -4.07 -35.48
N SER A 82 -0.23 -4.65 -34.74
CA SER A 82 -0.21 -6.07 -34.40
C SER A 82 -1.20 -6.44 -33.29
N LEU A 83 -1.49 -5.52 -32.36
CA LEU A 83 -2.46 -5.74 -31.28
C LEU A 83 -3.91 -5.81 -31.75
N HIS A 84 -4.24 -5.27 -32.94
CA HIS A 84 -5.57 -5.47 -33.52
C HIS A 84 -5.93 -6.95 -33.74
N GLN A 85 -4.94 -7.85 -33.69
CA GLN A 85 -5.12 -9.30 -33.78
C GLN A 85 -5.22 -10.00 -32.40
N GLU A 86 -4.72 -9.39 -31.33
CA GLU A 86 -4.72 -9.95 -29.98
C GLU A 86 -5.68 -9.17 -29.07
N HIS A 87 -6.74 -9.84 -28.62
CA HIS A 87 -7.79 -9.25 -27.79
C HIS A 87 -7.38 -9.10 -26.30
N THR A 88 -6.13 -9.38 -25.97
CA THR A 88 -5.57 -9.30 -24.61
C THR A 88 -4.29 -8.50 -24.62
N LEU A 89 -4.18 -7.51 -23.75
CA LEU A 89 -2.94 -6.77 -23.54
C LEU A 89 -2.00 -7.59 -22.64
N PRO A 90 -0.67 -7.56 -22.87
CA PRO A 90 0.29 -8.19 -21.98
C PRO A 90 0.24 -7.51 -20.60
N ILE A 91 0.31 -8.34 -19.55
CA ILE A 91 0.28 -7.89 -18.15
C ILE A 91 1.73 -7.87 -17.64
N MET A 92 2.15 -6.74 -17.11
CA MET A 92 3.46 -6.64 -16.47
C MET A 92 3.43 -7.25 -15.08
N GLY A 93 4.40 -8.13 -14.82
CA GLY A 93 4.61 -8.71 -13.51
C GLY A 93 4.92 -7.65 -12.44
N PRO A 94 4.74 -7.99 -11.16
CA PRO A 94 5.01 -7.06 -10.08
C PRO A 94 6.52 -6.84 -9.93
N GLU A 95 6.93 -5.58 -9.95
CA GLU A 95 8.32 -5.17 -9.79
C GLU A 95 8.56 -4.64 -8.37
N ARG A 96 9.76 -4.88 -7.82
CA ARG A 96 10.11 -4.40 -6.48
C ARG A 96 10.21 -2.87 -6.45
N LEU A 97 9.70 -2.29 -5.35
CA LEU A 97 9.75 -0.86 -5.09
C LEU A 97 10.98 -0.43 -4.26
N GLN A 98 11.54 -1.33 -3.46
CA GLN A 98 12.79 -1.12 -2.73
C GLN A 98 14.03 -1.50 -3.55
N GLU A 99 15.17 -0.95 -3.16
CA GLU A 99 16.50 -1.29 -3.69
C GLU A 99 16.85 -2.77 -3.46
N VAL A 100 17.69 -3.35 -4.32
CA VAL A 100 18.09 -4.75 -4.16
C VAL A 100 19.01 -4.87 -2.94
N GLY A 101 18.63 -5.72 -1.98
CA GLY A 101 19.40 -5.94 -0.76
C GLY A 101 19.07 -4.97 0.37
N SER A 102 18.25 -3.95 0.13
CA SER A 102 17.69 -3.17 1.23
C SER A 102 16.53 -3.93 1.90
N TYR A 103 16.20 -3.51 3.12
CA TYR A 103 15.06 -4.02 3.87
C TYR A 103 14.26 -2.84 4.41
N LEU A 104 12.94 -2.94 4.34
CA LEU A 104 12.04 -1.98 4.94
C LEU A 104 11.51 -2.59 6.24
N THR A 105 11.58 -1.87 7.36
CA THR A 105 10.98 -2.31 8.62
C THR A 105 9.52 -1.87 8.67
N LEU A 106 8.73 -2.55 9.51
CA LEU A 106 7.35 -2.11 9.79
C LEU A 106 7.32 -0.69 10.39
N GLU A 107 8.22 -0.40 11.32
CA GLU A 107 8.32 0.91 11.97
C GLU A 107 8.54 2.04 10.96
N THR A 108 9.48 1.87 10.03
CA THR A 108 9.74 2.87 8.98
C THR A 108 8.52 3.03 8.07
N LEU A 109 7.89 1.93 7.65
CA LEU A 109 6.68 2.02 6.82
C LEU A 109 5.55 2.77 7.54
N GLU A 110 5.31 2.44 8.81
CA GLU A 110 4.29 3.12 9.62
C GLU A 110 4.60 4.60 9.78
N LYS A 111 5.84 4.96 10.12
CA LYS A 111 6.27 6.35 10.24
C LYS A 111 5.99 7.15 8.97
N MET A 112 6.32 6.58 7.80
CA MET A 112 6.16 7.26 6.50
C MET A 112 4.71 7.38 6.04
N VAL A 113 3.84 6.42 6.39
CA VAL A 113 2.45 6.39 5.91
C VAL A 113 1.48 7.06 6.88
N ARG A 114 1.78 7.05 8.18
CA ARG A 114 0.88 7.52 9.25
C ARG A 114 0.38 8.96 9.09
N PRO A 115 1.18 9.95 8.66
CA PRO A 115 0.68 11.32 8.46
C PRO A 115 -0.46 11.44 7.44
N PHE A 116 -0.57 10.46 6.53
CA PHE A 116 -1.56 10.44 5.46
C PHE A 116 -2.78 9.55 5.79
N ALA A 117 -2.78 8.90 6.94
CA ALA A 117 -3.89 8.09 7.40
C ALA A 117 -5.00 8.99 7.96
N MET A 118 -6.26 8.62 7.70
CA MET A 118 -7.40 9.26 8.36
C MET A 118 -7.31 8.99 9.87
N PRO A 119 -7.43 10.01 10.73
CA PRO A 119 -7.53 9.82 12.17
C PRO A 119 -8.69 8.88 12.51
N ALA A 120 -8.54 8.07 13.57
CA ALA A 120 -9.55 7.10 14.00
C ALA A 120 -10.90 7.78 14.30
N GLU A 121 -10.83 9.02 14.79
CA GLU A 121 -11.95 9.87 15.19
C GLU A 121 -12.75 10.39 14.00
N ASP A 122 -12.12 10.49 12.84
CA ASP A 122 -12.72 11.03 11.60
C ASP A 122 -13.30 9.92 10.70
N PHE A 123 -13.17 8.65 11.09
CA PHE A 123 -13.81 7.57 10.34
C PHE A 123 -15.32 7.77 10.36
N PRO A 124 -15.99 7.66 9.18
CA PRO A 124 -17.44 7.71 9.14
C PRO A 124 -17.99 6.60 10.05
N PRO A 125 -19.08 6.85 10.81
CA PRO A 125 -19.72 5.81 11.61
C PRO A 125 -20.02 4.62 10.69
N PRO A 126 -19.90 3.37 11.17
CA PRO A 126 -20.11 2.20 10.34
C PRO A 126 -21.50 2.23 9.72
N SER A 127 -21.58 2.69 8.47
CA SER A 127 -22.79 2.66 7.67
C SER A 127 -23.19 1.19 7.57
N THR A 128 -24.39 0.84 8.04
CA THR A 128 -24.98 -0.45 7.71
C THR A 128 -24.88 -0.62 6.19
N PRO A 129 -24.17 -1.64 5.68
CA PRO A 129 -23.82 -1.69 4.27
C PRO A 129 -25.09 -1.96 3.46
N ALA A 130 -25.68 -0.91 2.90
CA ALA A 130 -26.67 -1.02 1.84
C ALA A 130 -25.95 -1.48 0.56
N GLY A 131 -25.60 -2.77 0.48
CA GLY A 131 -25.05 -3.35 -0.74
C GLY A 131 -24.23 -4.63 -0.63
N PHE A 132 -23.84 -5.09 0.57
CA PHE A 132 -22.94 -6.24 0.70
C PHE A 132 -23.39 -7.26 1.75
N SER A 133 -24.67 -7.59 1.78
CA SER A 133 -25.25 -8.55 2.74
C SER A 133 -24.92 -10.03 2.44
N GLY A 134 -24.16 -10.35 1.39
CA GLY A 134 -24.04 -11.73 0.88
C GLY A 134 -22.80 -12.53 1.29
N TYR A 135 -21.62 -11.91 1.38
CA TYR A 135 -20.36 -12.69 1.32
C TYR A 135 -19.40 -12.56 2.51
N PHE A 136 -19.57 -11.57 3.40
CA PHE A 136 -18.54 -11.24 4.39
C PHE A 136 -19.05 -11.04 5.83
N SER A 137 -20.14 -11.70 6.23
CA SER A 137 -20.61 -11.68 7.63
C SER A 137 -19.56 -12.18 8.64
N LYS A 138 -18.53 -12.90 8.19
CA LYS A 138 -17.40 -13.33 9.04
C LYS A 138 -16.21 -12.36 9.07
N SER A 139 -16.07 -11.49 8.06
CA SER A 139 -14.93 -10.58 7.93
C SER A 139 -15.06 -9.34 8.81
N ALA A 140 -16.31 -8.90 9.07
CA ALA A 140 -16.58 -7.78 9.97
C ALA A 140 -16.04 -8.05 11.39
N ALA A 141 -16.23 -9.27 11.91
CA ALA A 141 -15.70 -9.68 13.22
C ALA A 141 -14.16 -9.78 13.25
N VAL A 142 -13.53 -10.06 12.09
CA VAL A 142 -12.06 -10.07 11.96
C VAL A 142 -11.52 -8.64 11.94
N LEU A 143 -12.18 -7.72 11.24
CA LEU A 143 -11.81 -6.31 11.26
C LEU A 143 -11.99 -5.70 12.65
N GLU A 144 -13.09 -5.99 13.35
CA GLU A 144 -13.27 -5.57 14.74
C GLU A 144 -12.18 -6.12 15.67
N ARG A 145 -11.74 -7.37 15.48
CA ARG A 145 -10.63 -7.94 16.25
C ARG A 145 -9.30 -7.27 15.95
N LEU A 146 -9.03 -6.91 14.70
CA LEU A 146 -7.81 -6.20 14.29
C LEU A 146 -7.77 -4.77 14.81
N VAL A 147 -8.91 -4.07 14.84
CA VAL A 147 -9.03 -2.73 15.45
C VAL A 147 -8.71 -2.78 16.95
N ASN A 148 -9.12 -3.84 17.65
CA ASN A 148 -8.81 -4.04 19.07
C ASN A 148 -7.36 -4.47 19.36
N LEU A 149 -6.59 -4.87 18.35
CA LEU A 149 -5.17 -5.23 18.47
C LEU A 149 -4.25 -3.99 18.37
N TRP A 150 -4.75 -2.86 17.88
CA TRP A 150 -3.97 -1.62 17.84
C TRP A 150 -3.93 -0.91 19.20
N PRO A 151 -2.77 -0.40 19.66
CA PRO A 151 -2.61 0.12 21.02
C PRO A 151 -3.29 1.48 21.24
N PHE A 152 -3.82 2.11 20.19
CA PHE A 152 -4.33 3.48 20.24
C PHE A 152 -5.61 3.66 21.07
N HIS A 153 -6.25 2.57 21.52
CA HIS A 153 -7.51 2.62 22.28
C HIS A 153 -7.38 2.45 23.80
N LYS A 154 -6.17 2.32 24.38
CA LYS A 154 -6.05 1.96 25.81
C LYS A 154 -6.17 3.08 26.84
N ASN A 155 -6.27 4.35 26.43
CA ASN A 155 -6.29 5.48 27.39
C ASN A 155 -7.54 6.36 27.26
N VAL A 156 -8.73 5.78 27.44
CA VAL A 156 -9.91 6.57 27.85
C VAL A 156 -10.69 5.76 28.88
N ASN A 157 -10.27 5.80 30.14
CA ASN A 157 -11.14 5.69 31.32
C ASN A 157 -10.32 5.78 32.60
N THR A 158 -10.02 6.99 33.06
CA THR A 158 -9.93 7.30 34.50
C THR A 158 -10.12 8.80 34.71
N SER A 159 -11.37 9.22 34.93
CA SER A 159 -11.61 10.25 35.94
C SER A 159 -12.99 10.01 36.55
N GLY A 160 -12.97 9.26 37.64
CA GLY A 160 -14.09 9.16 38.58
C GLY A 160 -13.69 9.86 39.87
N LYS A 161 -14.26 11.03 40.11
CA LYS A 161 -14.89 11.52 41.36
C LYS A 161 -15.15 13.02 41.26
#